data_AF-A0A924GGH3-F1
#
_entry.id   AF-A0A924GGH3-F1
#
_cell.length_a   1.000
_cell.length_b   1.000
_cell.length_c   1.000
_cell.angle_alpha   90.00
_cell.angle_beta   90.00
_cell.angle_gamma   90.00
#
_symmetry.space_group_name_H-M   'P 1'
#
loop_
_entity.id
_entity.type
_entity.pdbx_description
1 polymer ?
#
loop_
_entity_poly.entity_id
_entity_poly.type
_entity_poly.pdbx_seq_one_letter_code
_entity_poly.pdbx_strand_id
1 'polypeptide(L)'
;MDRFGDGARVFARELRLSLAREHLDRQPGEDADLLDASEVFAAFAKNAWTLAEWHAGGQQGPRPSGRLRPYEPRRLRWTTRAWATPLYRTIYDPDGRPGPLRRQHRS
;
A
#
# COMPACT_ATOMS: atom_id res chain seq x y z
N MET A 1 -5.48 -8.91 -31.05
CA MET A 1 -4.19 -8.54 -30.42
C MET A 1 -4.36 -7.09 -30.01
N ASP A 2 -4.92 -6.87 -28.81
CA ASP A 2 -5.44 -5.57 -28.42
C ASP A 2 -4.31 -4.66 -27.96
N ARG A 3 -3.87 -3.82 -28.89
CA ARG A 3 -2.83 -2.78 -28.73
C ARG A 3 -3.06 -1.88 -27.50
N PHE A 4 -4.27 -1.80 -26.99
CA PHE A 4 -4.64 -1.02 -25.80
C PHE A 4 -4.31 -1.71 -24.46
N GLY A 5 -4.40 -3.05 -24.39
CA GLY A 5 -4.17 -3.80 -23.16
C GLY A 5 -2.70 -3.88 -22.76
N ASP A 6 -1.81 -4.05 -23.76
CA ASP A 6 -0.36 -4.03 -23.53
C ASP A 6 0.14 -2.63 -23.14
N GLY A 7 -0.32 -1.58 -23.83
CA GLY A 7 0.04 -0.20 -23.49
C GLY A 7 -0.40 0.20 -22.09
N ALA A 8 -1.62 -0.17 -21.68
CA ALA A 8 -2.11 0.10 -20.33
C ALA A 8 -1.28 -0.60 -19.24
N ARG A 9 -0.81 -1.84 -19.49
CA ARG A 9 0.07 -2.57 -18.56
C ARG A 9 1.44 -1.91 -18.43
N VAL A 10 2.02 -1.45 -19.54
CA VAL A 10 3.32 -0.76 -19.53
C VAL A 10 3.21 0.56 -18.78
N PHE A 11 2.22 1.40 -19.12
CA PHE A 11 2.00 2.67 -18.45
C PHE A 11 1.77 2.51 -16.94
N ALA A 12 0.90 1.57 -16.54
CA ALA A 12 0.64 1.31 -15.12
C ALA A 12 1.90 0.86 -14.37
N ARG A 13 2.74 0.01 -15.00
CA ARG A 13 4.01 -0.44 -14.42
C ARG A 13 5.00 0.72 -14.28
N GLU A 14 5.20 1.52 -15.31
CA GLU A 14 6.12 2.65 -15.29
C GLU A 14 5.71 3.70 -14.26
N LEU A 15 4.42 4.03 -14.20
CA LEU A 15 3.87 4.94 -13.20
C LEU A 15 4.12 4.43 -11.79
N ARG A 16 3.84 3.13 -11.53
CA ARG A 16 4.08 2.51 -10.22
C ARG A 16 5.55 2.57 -9.82
N LEU A 17 6.48 2.31 -10.74
CA LEU A 17 7.92 2.39 -10.48
C LEU A 17 8.37 3.83 -10.23
N SER A 18 7.83 4.79 -10.99
CA SER A 18 8.10 6.21 -10.77
C SER A 18 7.69 6.66 -9.37
N LEU A 19 6.44 6.36 -8.99
CA LEU A 19 5.91 6.72 -7.68
C LEU A 19 6.64 5.99 -6.55
N ALA A 20 6.99 4.72 -6.74
CA ALA A 20 7.72 3.97 -5.74
C ALA A 20 9.12 4.55 -5.46
N ARG A 21 9.86 4.92 -6.51
CA ARG A 21 11.14 5.62 -6.37
C ARG A 21 10.99 6.95 -5.65
N GLU A 22 9.99 7.74 -6.02
CA GLU A 22 9.74 9.03 -5.38
C GLU A 22 9.47 8.88 -3.87
N HIS A 23 8.65 7.90 -3.47
CA HIS A 23 8.31 7.67 -2.06
C HIS A 23 9.50 7.17 -1.23
N LEU A 24 10.35 6.35 -1.85
CA LEU A 24 11.55 5.77 -1.22
C LEU A 24 12.78 6.69 -1.35
N ASP A 25 12.66 7.79 -2.10
CA ASP A 25 13.72 8.74 -2.45
C ASP A 25 14.93 8.04 -3.10
N ARG A 26 14.63 7.20 -4.10
CA ARG A 26 15.59 6.38 -4.85
C ARG A 26 15.93 6.97 -6.21
N GLN A 27 17.15 6.69 -6.67
CA GLN A 27 17.63 7.12 -7.98
C GLN A 27 17.00 6.27 -9.11
N PRO A 28 16.94 6.80 -10.35
CA PRO A 28 16.54 6.01 -11.50
C PRO A 28 17.40 4.75 -11.65
N GLY A 29 16.75 3.58 -11.72
CA GLY A 29 17.43 2.28 -11.86
C GLY A 29 17.49 1.46 -10.57
N GLU A 30 17.16 2.03 -9.41
CA GLU A 30 17.10 1.34 -8.11
C GLU A 30 15.75 0.63 -7.89
N ASP A 31 15.35 -0.18 -8.88
CA ASP A 31 13.99 -0.72 -9.03
C ASP A 31 13.89 -2.25 -8.88
N ALA A 32 14.99 -2.94 -8.53
CA ALA A 32 15.06 -4.41 -8.56
C ALA A 32 14.03 -5.08 -7.64
N ASP A 33 13.94 -4.65 -6.38
CA ASP A 33 12.94 -5.05 -5.38
C ASP A 33 11.58 -4.36 -5.57
N LEU A 34 11.44 -3.55 -6.62
CA LEU A 34 10.18 -2.88 -6.97
C LEU A 34 9.40 -3.61 -8.07
N LEU A 35 9.83 -4.80 -8.48
CA LEU A 35 9.15 -5.60 -9.51
C LEU A 35 8.14 -6.58 -8.91
N ASP A 36 8.55 -7.33 -7.88
CA ASP A 36 7.67 -8.24 -7.15
C ASP A 36 6.79 -7.48 -6.16
N ALA A 37 5.51 -7.85 -6.08
CA ALA A 37 4.56 -7.14 -5.25
C ALA A 37 4.90 -7.24 -3.75
N SER A 38 5.34 -8.42 -3.29
CA SER A 38 5.66 -8.64 -1.88
C SER A 38 6.94 -7.91 -1.48
N GLU A 39 7.94 -7.88 -2.35
CA GLU A 39 9.18 -7.13 -2.16
C GLU A 39 8.93 -5.61 -2.10
N VAL A 40 8.04 -5.10 -2.97
CA VAL A 40 7.61 -3.69 -2.92
C VAL A 40 7.04 -3.35 -1.54
N PHE A 41 6.13 -4.17 -1.00
CA PHE A 41 5.56 -3.91 0.33
C PHE A 41 6.62 -3.96 1.43
N ALA A 42 7.55 -4.90 1.36
CA ALA A 42 8.65 -5.01 2.31
C ALA A 42 9.58 -3.79 2.26
N ALA A 43 9.91 -3.29 1.06
CA ALA A 43 10.73 -2.11 0.86
C ALA A 43 10.09 -0.84 1.46
N PHE A 44 8.79 -0.64 1.20
CA PHE A 44 8.02 0.46 1.78
C PHE A 44 7.95 0.38 3.31
N ALA A 45 7.62 -0.79 3.85
CA ALA A 45 7.52 -0.99 5.29
C ALA A 45 8.87 -0.73 5.98
N LYS A 46 9.96 -1.28 5.43
CA LYS A 46 11.31 -1.07 5.94
C LYS A 46 11.67 0.41 5.95
N ASN A 47 11.49 1.11 4.82
CA ASN A 47 11.82 2.53 4.72
C ASN A 47 11.00 3.38 5.72
N ALA A 48 9.69 3.12 5.81
CA ALA A 48 8.82 3.80 6.75
C ALA A 48 9.27 3.60 8.21
N TRP A 49 9.58 2.37 8.61
CA TRP A 49 10.04 2.06 9.96
C TRP A 49 11.41 2.67 10.25
N THR A 50 12.38 2.57 9.33
CA THR A 50 13.69 3.19 9.51
C THR A 50 13.58 4.70 9.69
N LEU A 51 12.73 5.38 8.91
CA LEU A 51 12.52 6.82 9.07
C LEU A 51 11.79 7.16 10.38
N ALA A 52 10.83 6.33 10.79
CA ALA A 52 10.12 6.49 12.06
C ALA A 52 11.04 6.30 13.27
N GLU A 53 11.91 5.29 13.25
CA GLU A 53 12.92 5.03 14.29
C GLU A 53 13.91 6.18 14.39
N TRP A 54 14.38 6.73 13.25
CA TRP A 54 15.25 7.91 13.25
C TRP A 54 14.54 9.12 13.89
N HIS A 55 13.28 9.36 13.55
CA HIS A 55 12.49 10.42 14.18
C HIS A 55 12.32 10.19 15.70
N ALA A 56 11.99 8.96 16.11
CA ALA A 56 11.82 8.59 17.52
C ALA A 56 13.12 8.65 18.33
N GLY A 57 14.26 8.35 17.69
CA GLY A 57 15.61 8.43 18.26
C GLY A 57 16.17 9.85 18.36
N GLY A 58 15.36 10.88 18.11
CA GLY A 58 15.77 12.28 18.21
C GLY A 58 16.55 12.80 17.00
N GLN A 59 16.38 12.16 15.83
CA GLN A 59 16.95 12.61 14.55
C GLN A 59 18.48 12.66 14.53
N GLN A 60 19.11 11.71 15.22
CA GLN A 60 20.57 11.60 15.29
C GLN A 60 21.15 10.93 14.05
N GLY A 61 22.24 11.48 13.51
CA GLY A 61 22.90 10.95 12.31
C GLY A 61 22.22 11.34 11.00
N PRO A 62 22.69 10.81 9.85
CA PRO A 62 22.13 11.13 8.54
C PRO A 62 20.67 10.69 8.46
N ARG A 63 19.82 11.57 7.91
CA ARG A 63 18.40 11.28 7.71
C ARG A 63 18.23 10.12 6.72
N PRO A 64 17.49 9.05 7.07
CA PRO A 64 17.13 7.99 6.13
C PRO A 64 16.36 8.56 4.93
N SER A 65 16.57 7.97 3.75
CA SER A 65 15.86 8.35 2.53
C SER A 65 14.36 8.12 2.67
N GLY A 66 13.58 8.81 1.86
CA GLY A 66 12.13 8.59 1.75
C GLY A 66 11.28 9.55 2.57
N ARG A 67 9.97 9.44 2.35
CA ARG A 67 8.95 10.33 2.93
C ARG A 67 7.83 9.56 3.62
N LEU A 68 7.99 8.26 3.76
CA LEU A 68 6.98 7.35 4.29
C LEU A 68 6.86 7.44 5.81
N ARG A 69 5.64 7.24 6.31
CA ARG A 69 5.38 7.06 7.73
C ARG A 69 4.59 5.78 7.94
N PRO A 70 4.97 4.93 8.93
CA PRO A 70 4.20 3.74 9.24
C PRO A 70 2.82 4.19 9.73
N TYR A 71 1.77 3.67 9.11
CA TYR A 71 0.43 3.83 9.65
C TYR A 71 0.28 2.84 10.80
N GLU A 72 0.11 3.35 12.02
CA GLU A 72 -0.28 2.54 13.18
C GLU A 72 -1.81 2.52 13.27
N PRO A 73 -2.48 1.43 12.82
CA PRO A 73 -3.91 1.33 12.97
C PRO A 73 -4.25 1.37 14.45
N ARG A 74 -5.03 2.39 14.84
CA ARG A 74 -5.53 2.47 16.22
C ARG A 74 -6.31 1.20 16.51
N ARG A 75 -5.83 0.39 17.46
CA ARG A 75 -6.52 -0.83 17.88
C ARG A 75 -7.86 -0.42 18.46
N LEU A 76 -8.92 -0.50 17.66
CA LEU A 76 -10.28 -0.35 18.15
C LEU A 76 -10.49 -1.43 19.21
N ARG A 77 -11.06 -1.05 20.35
CA ARG A 77 -11.50 -2.01 21.37
C ARG A 77 -12.38 -3.06 20.67
N TRP A 78 -12.26 -4.31 21.10
CA TRP A 78 -12.93 -5.43 20.43
C TRP A 78 -14.45 -5.20 20.31
N THR A 79 -15.04 -4.54 21.31
CA THR A 79 -16.43 -4.07 21.32
C THR A 79 -16.74 -3.05 20.23
N THR A 80 -15.87 -2.06 20.01
CA THR A 80 -16.00 -1.07 18.93
C THR A 80 -15.89 -1.75 17.56
N ARG A 81 -14.98 -2.71 17.40
CA ARG A 81 -14.83 -3.47 16.14
C ARG A 81 -16.07 -4.32 15.83
N ALA A 82 -16.66 -4.93 16.85
CA ALA A 82 -17.84 -5.78 16.71
C ALA A 82 -19.05 -5.03 16.14
N TRP A 83 -19.28 -3.78 16.56
CA TRP A 83 -20.40 -2.96 16.04
C TRP A 83 -20.05 -2.13 14.81
N ALA A 84 -18.79 -1.69 14.67
CA ALA A 84 -18.37 -0.93 13.50
C ALA A 84 -18.34 -1.79 12.22
N THR A 85 -18.02 -3.09 12.32
CA THR A 85 -17.93 -3.98 11.15
C THR A 85 -19.27 -4.17 10.41
N PRO A 86 -20.40 -4.49 11.07
CA PRO A 86 -21.68 -4.59 10.38
C PRO A 86 -22.14 -3.23 9.83
N LEU A 87 -21.96 -2.14 10.59
CA LEU A 87 -22.34 -0.78 10.16
C LEU A 87 -21.55 -0.32 8.92
N TYR A 88 -20.25 -0.58 8.90
CA TYR A 88 -19.38 -0.25 7.77
C TYR A 88 -19.77 -1.05 6.51
N ARG A 89 -20.14 -2.33 6.66
CA ARG A 89 -20.60 -3.17 5.54
C ARG A 89 -21.98 -2.78 5.00
N THR A 90 -22.85 -2.18 5.82
CA THR A 90 -24.19 -1.78 5.38
C THR A 90 -24.25 -0.35 4.85
N ILE A 91 -23.41 0.55 5.36
CA ILE A 91 -23.48 1.98 5.02
C ILE A 91 -22.33 2.43 4.11
N TYR A 92 -21.15 1.81 4.20
CA TYR A 92 -19.91 2.37 3.64
C TYR A 92 -19.20 1.47 2.62
N ASP A 93 -19.82 0.38 2.15
CA ASP A 93 -19.19 -0.60 1.25
C ASP A 93 -18.54 0.05 0.01
N PRO A 94 -17.20 0.18 -0.05
CA PRO A 94 -16.53 0.91 -1.13
C PRO A 94 -16.42 0.08 -2.41
N ASP A 95 -16.74 -1.22 -2.39
CA ASP A 95 -16.73 -2.09 -3.57
C ASP A 95 -18.11 -2.20 -4.25
N GLY A 96 -19.19 -1.73 -3.61
CA GLY A 96 -20.54 -1.67 -4.17
C GLY A 96 -21.11 -3.00 -4.70
N ARG A 97 -20.47 -4.14 -4.40
CA ARG A 97 -20.78 -5.40 -5.08
C ARG A 97 -22.08 -5.98 -4.49
N PRO A 98 -23.19 -6.01 -5.26
CA PRO A 98 -24.47 -6.41 -4.73
C PRO A 98 -24.43 -7.89 -4.32
N GLY A 99 -25.14 -8.22 -3.24
CA GLY A 99 -25.18 -9.56 -2.63
C GLY A 99 -25.33 -10.77 -3.56
N PRO A 100 -26.03 -10.70 -4.72
CA PRO A 100 -26.14 -11.83 -5.65
C PRO A 100 -24.79 -12.29 -6.24
N LEU A 101 -23.84 -11.37 -6.44
CA LEU A 101 -22.53 -11.71 -7.03
C LEU A 101 -21.60 -12.46 -6.05
N ARG A 102 -21.89 -12.42 -4.74
CA ARG A 102 -21.12 -13.16 -3.72
C ARG A 102 -21.47 -14.64 -3.67
N ARG A 103 -22.64 -15.05 -4.18
CA ARG A 103 -23.13 -16.43 -4.11
C ARG A 103 -22.66 -17.33 -5.26
N GLN A 104 -22.13 -16.76 -6.35
CA GLN A 104 -21.71 -17.53 -7.53
C GLN A 104 -20.28 -18.09 -7.47
N HIS A 105 -19.51 -17.81 -6.41
CA HIS A 105 -18.13 -18.32 -6.28
C HIS A 105 -17.98 -19.31 -5.13
N ARG A 106 -18.97 -20.21 -4.98
CA ARG A 106 -18.91 -21.35 -4.04
C ARG A 106 -19.69 -22.57 -4.54
N SER A 107 -19.66 -22.81 -5.85
CA SER A 107 -20.06 -24.06 -6.48
C SER A 107 -18.85 -24.68 -7.15
#